data_AF-A0A4R0MVC6-F1
#
_entry.id   AF-A0A4R0MVC6-F1
#
_cell.length_a   1.000
_cell.length_b   1.000
_cell.length_c   1.000
_cell.angle_alpha   90.00
_cell.angle_beta   90.00
_cell.angle_gamma   90.00
#
_symmetry.space_group_name_H-M   'P 1'
#
loop_
_entity.id
_entity.type
_entity.pdbx_description
1 polymer ?
#
loop_
_entity_poly.entity_id
_entity_poly.type
_entity_poly.pdbx_seq_one_letter_code
_entity_poly.pdbx_strand_id
1 'polypeptide(L)'
;MKSINNLWIIVLLISSIFMQSCKKDKVTNSSPDTFSTKEFTYNKATKQLSPDATINAELDAPAGIKLIYCYLVRNNTTDSLIYIGTPAEDSRNNYNFSIPTANFSSANLTQVSGIRVMVKHLDNTSFEGFIPIKFFDPDLPQFNSFPTQINADLNGATAIAGNLTSDYGIKQVDIFDDFQTENTYVLAHSINTINGAKQYALNYAYTYRKAAQHIKIRVTDIYNQTNELIINMPVDVAVFKPKFIGFAAKITPITAGTTPLTGNITSVTGLKKIDIYDDRNGVYELVSTLSNLNGVKTYNVNTTYLYKKRASNLKLIAVDTEDLQTELIIPLNVNYGSVVYRDVFMTAQTLGTNTVFLENGTTAGNCNLIANEANIQFVFFAPSAGPTLYNPFSGTTGTFPANMKCNGTGWTIADPAALKDTKFRVLINGASTGQTDVYNLIAANEIDDLSDAFFTSRTLSAPSSSGPRYEASAAPSASLFNLTTAKIIYLRITNRTTTAYKNAIMVIKEVNSSAGNSTMKFDIYIQK
;
A
#
# COMPACT_ATOMS: atom_id res chain seq x y z
N MET A 1 -102.09 82.27 -9.23
CA MET A 1 -101.42 81.53 -10.32
C MET A 1 -99.92 81.74 -10.13
N LYS A 2 -99.05 80.75 -9.89
CA LYS A 2 -99.01 79.35 -10.34
C LYS A 2 -98.28 78.47 -9.30
N SER A 3 -98.97 77.43 -8.89
CA SER A 3 -98.54 76.02 -8.80
C SER A 3 -97.13 75.63 -9.28
N ILE A 4 -96.06 76.01 -8.59
CA ILE A 4 -94.69 75.46 -8.87
C ILE A 4 -94.01 74.84 -7.63
N ASN A 5 -94.44 75.15 -6.40
CA ASN A 5 -93.76 74.65 -5.20
C ASN A 5 -94.11 73.22 -4.74
N ASN A 6 -95.10 72.54 -5.35
CA ASN A 6 -95.47 71.18 -4.93
C ASN A 6 -94.84 70.05 -5.76
N LEU A 7 -94.13 70.34 -6.86
CA LEU A 7 -93.53 69.29 -7.70
C LEU A 7 -92.19 68.81 -7.15
N TRP A 8 -91.41 69.69 -6.52
CA TRP A 8 -90.09 69.35 -5.95
C TRP A 8 -90.17 68.48 -4.70
N ILE A 9 -91.24 68.62 -3.91
CA ILE A 9 -91.43 67.83 -2.68
C ILE A 9 -91.80 66.37 -3.01
N ILE A 10 -92.52 66.12 -4.11
CA ILE A 10 -92.91 64.77 -4.53
C ILE A 10 -91.70 64.00 -5.08
N VAL A 11 -90.78 64.67 -5.80
CA VAL A 11 -89.54 64.03 -6.31
C VAL A 11 -88.57 63.67 -5.18
N LEU A 12 -88.49 64.48 -4.12
CA LEU A 12 -87.71 64.19 -2.91
C LEU A 12 -88.32 63.09 -2.03
N LEU A 13 -89.66 62.95 -2.02
CA LEU A 13 -90.32 61.85 -1.30
C LEU A 13 -90.16 60.49 -2.02
N ILE A 14 -90.18 60.47 -3.36
CA ILE A 14 -90.02 59.22 -4.12
C ILE A 14 -88.56 58.73 -4.05
N SER A 15 -87.58 59.64 -4.09
CA SER A 15 -86.16 59.27 -3.95
C SER A 15 -85.76 58.84 -2.53
N SER A 16 -86.51 59.23 -1.50
CA SER A 16 -86.31 58.71 -0.13
C SER A 16 -86.96 57.35 0.12
N ILE A 17 -88.01 56.97 -0.65
CA ILE A 17 -88.61 55.63 -0.59
C ILE A 17 -87.69 54.58 -1.25
N PHE A 18 -86.99 54.93 -2.35
CA PHE A 18 -86.02 54.01 -2.97
C PHE A 18 -84.73 53.80 -2.15
N MET A 19 -84.34 54.74 -1.28
CA MET A 19 -83.20 54.56 -0.36
C MET A 19 -83.50 53.69 0.87
N GLN A 20 -84.78 53.42 1.18
CA GLN A 20 -85.14 52.48 2.26
C GLN A 20 -85.27 51.02 1.80
N SER A 21 -85.25 50.73 0.49
CA SER A 21 -85.33 49.37 -0.06
C SER A 21 -83.96 48.65 -0.18
N CYS A 22 -82.88 49.27 0.31
CA CYS A 22 -81.57 48.63 0.47
C CYS A 22 -81.22 48.46 1.95
N LYS A 23 -82.15 47.98 2.77
CA LYS A 23 -81.78 47.32 4.01
C LYS A 23 -81.53 45.85 3.69
N LYS A 24 -80.25 45.50 3.53
CA LYS A 24 -79.79 44.11 3.65
C LYS A 24 -80.27 43.64 5.03
N ASP A 25 -81.16 42.65 5.07
CA ASP A 25 -81.59 42.02 6.31
C ASP A 25 -80.35 41.59 7.09
N LYS A 26 -80.02 42.34 8.15
CA LYS A 26 -79.10 41.86 9.17
C LYS A 26 -79.89 40.86 9.99
N VAL A 27 -79.90 39.62 9.53
CA VAL A 27 -80.14 38.49 10.42
C VAL A 27 -78.93 38.44 11.36
N THR A 28 -79.01 39.15 12.48
CA THR A 28 -78.10 38.93 13.62
C THR A 28 -78.45 37.57 14.20
N ASN A 29 -77.92 36.50 13.62
CA ASN A 29 -77.79 35.23 14.31
C ASN A 29 -76.70 35.44 15.39
N SER A 30 -77.12 35.44 16.65
CA SER A 30 -76.28 35.72 17.82
C SER A 30 -75.54 34.49 18.36
N SER A 31 -75.38 33.44 17.55
CA SER A 31 -74.57 32.29 17.92
C SER A 31 -73.13 32.51 17.44
N PRO A 32 -72.11 32.31 18.29
CA PRO A 32 -70.71 32.41 17.87
C PRO A 32 -70.36 31.29 16.89
N ASP A 33 -69.36 31.52 16.04
CA ASP A 33 -68.79 30.46 15.22
C ASP A 33 -68.13 29.41 16.13
N THR A 34 -68.22 28.15 15.73
CA THR A 34 -67.52 27.05 16.42
C THR A 34 -66.57 26.35 15.46
N PHE A 35 -65.35 26.08 15.92
CA PHE A 35 -64.31 25.44 15.15
C PHE A 35 -63.83 24.19 15.90
N SER A 36 -63.91 23.04 15.25
CA SER A 36 -63.57 21.74 15.82
C SER A 36 -62.53 21.03 14.96
N THR A 37 -61.46 20.53 15.58
CA THR A 37 -60.40 19.80 14.88
C THR A 37 -59.67 18.87 15.84
N LYS A 38 -58.96 17.88 15.28
CA LYS A 38 -58.05 17.01 16.03
C LYS A 38 -56.67 17.65 16.13
N GLU A 39 -55.91 17.27 17.16
CA GLU A 39 -54.47 17.52 17.17
C GLU A 39 -53.77 16.50 16.26
N PHE A 40 -52.85 16.99 15.43
CA PHE A 40 -52.04 16.14 14.54
C PHE A 40 -50.59 16.10 15.01
N THR A 41 -49.88 15.04 14.67
CA THR A 41 -48.43 14.93 14.85
C THR A 41 -47.77 14.58 13.53
N TYR A 42 -46.77 15.34 13.13
CA TYR A 42 -45.92 15.05 11.98
C TYR A 42 -44.66 14.32 12.45
N ASN A 43 -44.51 13.05 12.06
CA ASN A 43 -43.33 12.25 12.37
C ASN A 43 -42.29 12.45 11.26
N LYS A 44 -41.14 13.04 11.62
CA LYS A 44 -40.05 13.33 10.68
C LYS A 44 -39.44 12.07 10.06
N ALA A 45 -39.37 10.97 10.81
CA ALA A 45 -38.78 9.72 10.35
C ALA A 45 -39.65 9.03 9.29
N THR A 46 -40.97 8.94 9.52
CA THR A 46 -41.90 8.30 8.59
C THR A 46 -42.46 9.25 7.53
N LYS A 47 -42.34 10.56 7.74
CA LYS A 47 -42.95 11.64 6.94
C LYS A 47 -44.48 11.53 6.85
N GLN A 48 -45.11 10.97 7.88
CA GLN A 48 -46.56 10.78 7.97
C GLN A 48 -47.18 11.68 9.04
N LEU A 49 -48.45 12.00 8.85
CA LEU A 49 -49.31 12.62 9.87
C LEU A 49 -50.10 11.53 10.60
N SER A 50 -50.32 11.74 11.90
CA SER A 50 -51.21 10.94 12.73
C SER A 50 -52.14 11.85 13.54
N PRO A 51 -53.39 11.45 13.85
CA PRO A 51 -53.95 10.11 13.64
C PRO A 51 -54.38 9.83 12.20
N ASP A 52 -54.73 10.88 11.43
CA ASP A 52 -55.23 10.75 10.07
C ASP A 52 -54.21 11.30 9.06
N ALA A 53 -54.19 10.73 7.84
CA ALA A 53 -53.27 11.14 6.77
C ALA A 53 -53.62 12.52 6.17
N THR A 54 -54.88 12.95 6.30
CA THR A 54 -55.38 14.26 5.88
C THR A 54 -55.75 15.11 7.10
N ILE A 55 -55.58 16.42 6.97
CA ILE A 55 -55.90 17.35 8.04
C ILE A 55 -57.33 17.82 7.86
N ASN A 56 -58.18 17.55 8.86
CA ASN A 56 -59.62 17.81 8.79
C ASN A 56 -60.05 18.78 9.89
N ALA A 57 -61.01 19.64 9.56
CA ALA A 57 -61.67 20.50 10.53
C ALA A 57 -63.14 20.74 10.15
N GLU A 58 -63.96 20.96 11.17
CA GLU A 58 -65.37 21.31 11.10
C GLU A 58 -65.55 22.76 11.55
N LEU A 59 -66.34 23.52 10.80
CA LEU A 59 -66.66 24.92 11.08
C LEU A 59 -68.17 25.14 10.99
N ASP A 60 -68.78 25.50 12.10
CA ASP A 60 -70.16 26.00 12.15
C ASP A 60 -70.11 27.52 12.25
N ALA A 61 -70.64 28.20 11.24
CA ALA A 61 -70.61 29.66 11.10
C ALA A 61 -72.01 30.17 10.74
N PRO A 62 -72.81 30.63 11.72
CA PRO A 62 -74.18 31.10 11.49
C PRO A 62 -74.32 32.26 10.50
N ALA A 63 -73.25 33.06 10.33
CA ALA A 63 -73.17 34.16 9.37
C ALA A 63 -72.93 33.70 7.91
N GLY A 64 -72.65 32.40 7.71
CA GLY A 64 -72.33 31.79 6.43
C GLY A 64 -70.91 32.09 5.96
N ILE A 65 -70.21 31.06 5.51
CA ILE A 65 -68.83 31.13 5.04
C ILE A 65 -68.81 31.56 3.57
N LYS A 66 -67.98 32.55 3.25
CA LYS A 66 -67.68 32.97 1.88
C LYS A 66 -66.40 32.31 1.37
N LEU A 67 -65.35 32.29 2.17
CA LEU A 67 -64.03 31.79 1.78
C LEU A 67 -63.20 31.42 3.00
N ILE A 68 -62.36 30.39 2.87
CA ILE A 68 -61.42 29.93 3.88
C ILE A 68 -60.02 29.96 3.30
N TYR A 69 -59.06 30.48 4.06
CA TYR A 69 -57.64 30.40 3.77
C TYR A 69 -56.91 29.66 4.89
N CYS A 70 -56.14 28.63 4.54
CA CYS A 70 -55.35 27.87 5.50
C CYS A 70 -53.87 28.14 5.26
N TYR A 71 -53.18 28.61 6.30
CA TYR A 71 -51.76 28.91 6.28
C TYR A 71 -51.00 27.96 7.19
N LEU A 72 -49.96 27.32 6.66
CA LEU A 72 -49.01 26.54 7.44
C LEU A 72 -48.16 27.47 8.31
N VAL A 73 -48.23 27.28 9.62
CA VAL A 73 -47.49 28.06 10.62
C VAL A 73 -46.30 27.25 11.11
N ARG A 74 -45.13 27.88 11.09
CA ARG A 74 -43.85 27.31 11.49
C ARG A 74 -43.09 28.33 12.30
N ASN A 75 -42.31 27.87 13.26
CA ASN A 75 -41.49 28.79 14.04
C ASN A 75 -40.45 29.47 13.13
N ASN A 76 -40.22 30.77 13.36
CA ASN A 76 -39.19 31.58 12.68
C ASN A 76 -39.26 31.61 11.15
N THR A 77 -40.42 31.32 10.55
CA THR A 77 -40.61 31.41 9.09
C THR A 77 -41.97 32.03 8.77
N THR A 78 -42.06 32.71 7.62
CA THR A 78 -43.32 33.29 7.17
C THR A 78 -44.34 32.20 6.86
N ASP A 79 -45.56 32.43 7.32
CA ASP A 79 -46.69 31.54 7.08
C ASP A 79 -46.92 31.32 5.58
N SER A 80 -47.17 30.07 5.18
CA SER A 80 -47.34 29.69 3.78
C SER A 80 -48.78 29.28 3.50
N LEU A 81 -49.43 29.89 2.51
CA LEU A 81 -50.78 29.50 2.11
C LEU A 81 -50.75 28.09 1.52
N ILE A 82 -51.51 27.16 2.10
CA ILE A 82 -51.55 25.75 1.67
C ILE A 82 -52.94 25.36 1.15
N TYR A 83 -54.01 26.06 1.50
CA TYR A 83 -55.34 25.69 1.03
C TYR A 83 -56.29 26.89 0.99
N ILE A 84 -57.17 26.89 -0.02
CA ILE A 84 -58.29 27.81 -0.15
C ILE A 84 -59.56 26.97 -0.32
N GLY A 85 -60.56 27.22 0.51
CA GLY A 85 -61.84 26.50 0.48
C GLY A 85 -63.02 27.45 0.24
N THR A 86 -63.96 27.03 -0.60
CA THR A 86 -65.23 27.73 -0.85
C THR A 86 -66.38 26.74 -0.67
N PRO A 87 -67.18 26.84 0.40
CA PRO A 87 -68.31 25.94 0.61
C PRO A 87 -69.39 26.11 -0.47
N ALA A 88 -70.05 25.00 -0.82
CA ALA A 88 -71.28 25.02 -1.60
C ALA A 88 -72.40 25.74 -0.83
N GLU A 89 -73.43 26.22 -1.54
CA GLU A 89 -74.45 27.10 -0.95
C GLU A 89 -75.19 26.49 0.25
N ASP A 90 -75.46 25.18 0.18
CA ASP A 90 -76.11 24.38 1.21
C ASP A 90 -75.23 24.10 2.44
N SER A 91 -73.92 24.26 2.30
CA SER A 91 -72.90 23.95 3.33
C SER A 91 -72.23 25.22 3.88
N ARG A 92 -72.73 26.41 3.56
CA ARG A 92 -72.11 27.67 4.02
C ARG A 92 -72.18 27.87 5.53
N ASN A 93 -73.16 27.27 6.20
CA ASN A 93 -73.36 27.42 7.63
C ASN A 93 -72.67 26.32 8.44
N ASN A 94 -72.51 25.12 7.88
CA ASN A 94 -71.70 24.05 8.46
C ASN A 94 -70.83 23.45 7.36
N TYR A 95 -69.51 23.63 7.50
CA TYR A 95 -68.54 23.21 6.51
C TYR A 95 -67.47 22.31 7.13
N ASN A 96 -67.41 21.09 6.61
CA ASN A 96 -66.33 20.15 6.85
C ASN A 96 -65.31 20.24 5.72
N PHE A 97 -64.07 20.59 6.03
CA PHE A 97 -63.00 20.66 5.04
C PHE A 97 -61.82 19.77 5.40
N SER A 98 -61.21 19.21 4.35
CA SER A 98 -60.01 18.39 4.39
C SER A 98 -58.93 19.08 3.57
N ILE A 99 -57.78 19.34 4.17
CA ILE A 99 -56.59 19.83 3.47
C ILE A 99 -55.83 18.61 2.93
N PRO A 100 -55.75 18.41 1.60
CA PRO A 100 -55.06 17.26 1.02
C PRO A 100 -53.56 17.31 1.33
N THR A 101 -52.93 16.17 1.57
CA THR A 101 -51.48 16.08 1.84
C THR A 101 -50.63 16.69 0.73
N ALA A 102 -51.08 16.58 -0.53
CA ALA A 102 -50.40 17.15 -1.70
C ALA A 102 -50.22 18.68 -1.62
N ASN A 103 -51.10 19.37 -0.88
CA ASN A 103 -51.05 20.82 -0.74
C ASN A 103 -49.90 21.31 0.14
N PHE A 104 -49.33 20.43 0.97
CA PHE A 104 -48.24 20.76 1.88
C PHE A 104 -47.10 19.73 1.85
N SER A 105 -47.13 18.74 0.94
CA SER A 105 -46.12 17.69 0.84
C SER A 105 -44.73 18.20 0.42
N SER A 106 -44.67 19.35 -0.26
CA SER A 106 -43.42 20.03 -0.63
C SER A 106 -42.94 21.02 0.43
N ALA A 107 -43.76 21.31 1.44
CA ALA A 107 -43.40 22.24 2.50
C ALA A 107 -42.46 21.56 3.51
N ASN A 108 -41.44 22.29 3.95
CA ASN A 108 -40.63 21.85 5.09
C ASN A 108 -41.46 21.96 6.37
N LEU A 109 -41.85 20.82 6.96
CA LEU A 109 -42.65 20.72 8.19
C LEU A 109 -41.78 20.67 9.47
N THR A 110 -40.48 20.91 9.35
CA THR A 110 -39.61 21.08 10.53
C THR A 110 -40.11 22.24 11.37
N GLN A 111 -40.28 22.04 12.67
CA GLN A 111 -40.83 23.05 13.60
C GLN A 111 -42.22 23.59 13.21
N VAL A 112 -43.04 22.77 12.54
CA VAL A 112 -44.46 23.08 12.37
C VAL A 112 -45.12 23.22 13.74
N SER A 113 -45.95 24.27 13.89
CA SER A 113 -46.76 24.49 15.09
C SER A 113 -48.25 24.25 14.83
N GLY A 114 -48.68 24.41 13.58
CA GLY A 114 -50.05 24.14 13.17
C GLY A 114 -50.44 24.79 11.85
N ILE A 115 -51.74 24.89 11.63
CA ILE A 115 -52.34 25.59 10.48
C ILE A 115 -53.28 26.65 11.02
N ARG A 116 -53.03 27.91 10.65
CA ARG A 116 -53.95 29.02 10.91
C ARG A 116 -55.02 29.02 9.83
N VAL A 117 -56.28 28.98 10.24
CA VAL A 117 -57.47 28.98 9.38
C VAL A 117 -58.10 30.35 9.48
N MET A 118 -58.09 31.12 8.39
CA MET A 118 -58.75 32.42 8.31
C MET A 118 -60.03 32.31 7.49
N VAL A 119 -61.15 32.67 8.09
CA VAL A 119 -62.50 32.56 7.50
C VAL A 119 -63.01 33.95 7.20
N LYS A 120 -63.59 34.13 6.02
CA LYS A 120 -64.36 35.32 5.64
C LYS A 120 -65.82 34.95 5.51
N HIS A 121 -66.69 35.66 6.21
CA HIS A 121 -68.15 35.43 6.15
C HIS A 121 -68.83 36.17 5.00
N LEU A 122 -70.07 35.81 4.70
CA LEU A 122 -70.92 36.45 3.69
C LEU A 122 -71.25 37.92 4.02
N ASP A 123 -71.27 38.25 5.31
CA ASP A 123 -71.46 39.62 5.81
C ASP A 123 -70.17 40.46 5.86
N ASN A 124 -69.04 39.87 5.44
CA ASN A 124 -67.67 40.40 5.48
C ASN A 124 -67.03 40.50 6.87
N THR A 125 -67.61 39.90 7.91
CA THR A 125 -66.88 39.63 9.15
C THR A 125 -65.87 38.50 8.96
N SER A 126 -65.00 38.28 9.94
CA SER A 126 -63.93 37.28 9.89
C SER A 126 -63.81 36.49 11.19
N PHE A 127 -63.38 35.25 11.05
CA PHE A 127 -63.08 34.34 12.16
C PHE A 127 -61.72 33.68 11.94
N GLU A 128 -61.01 33.38 13.03
CA GLU A 128 -59.74 32.66 13.00
C GLU A 128 -59.82 31.37 13.83
N GLY A 129 -59.46 30.25 13.21
CA GLY A 129 -59.26 28.95 13.84
C GLY A 129 -57.80 28.52 13.76
N PHE A 130 -57.42 27.53 14.58
CA PHE A 130 -56.07 26.97 14.56
C PHE A 130 -56.10 25.44 14.68
N ILE A 131 -55.42 24.75 13.78
CA ILE A 131 -55.26 23.29 13.81
C ILE A 131 -53.86 22.99 14.34
N PRO A 132 -53.71 22.47 15.58
CA PRO A 132 -52.40 22.21 16.13
C PRO A 132 -51.74 21.01 15.45
N ILE A 133 -50.47 21.18 15.06
CA ILE A 133 -49.63 20.11 14.52
C ILE A 133 -48.35 20.08 15.35
N LYS A 134 -48.11 18.97 16.06
CA LYS A 134 -46.87 18.74 16.80
C LYS A 134 -45.80 18.18 15.86
N PHE A 135 -44.61 18.77 15.92
CA PHE A 135 -43.43 18.21 15.25
C PHE A 135 -42.80 17.12 16.13
N PHE A 136 -42.57 15.94 15.56
CA PHE A 136 -41.95 14.82 16.25
C PHE A 136 -40.71 14.33 15.50
N ASP A 137 -39.56 14.39 16.19
CA ASP A 137 -38.24 13.99 15.71
C ASP A 137 -37.71 12.89 16.64
N PRO A 138 -37.94 11.60 16.33
CA PRO A 138 -37.52 10.50 17.18
C PRO A 138 -35.99 10.35 17.19
N ASP A 139 -35.39 10.19 18.37
CA ASP A 139 -33.95 9.96 18.51
C ASP A 139 -33.47 8.71 17.77
N LEU A 140 -32.24 8.79 17.24
CA LEU A 140 -31.58 7.66 16.59
C LEU A 140 -31.26 6.55 17.61
N PRO A 141 -31.20 5.28 17.19
CA PRO A 141 -30.67 4.21 18.03
C PRO A 141 -29.24 4.50 18.50
N GLN A 142 -28.88 3.98 19.67
CA GLN A 142 -27.60 4.25 20.33
C GLN A 142 -26.77 2.98 20.52
N PHE A 143 -25.44 3.15 20.46
CA PHE A 143 -24.45 2.10 20.73
C PHE A 143 -23.83 2.33 22.10
N ASN A 144 -23.85 1.32 22.96
CA ASN A 144 -23.29 1.36 24.30
C ASN A 144 -22.30 0.20 24.50
N SER A 145 -21.18 0.48 25.16
CA SER A 145 -20.19 -0.56 25.54
C SER A 145 -19.59 -1.36 24.38
N PHE A 146 -19.52 -0.79 23.18
CA PHE A 146 -18.77 -1.39 22.08
C PHE A 146 -17.28 -1.02 22.17
N PRO A 147 -16.37 -1.96 21.87
CA PRO A 147 -14.95 -1.63 21.77
C PRO A 147 -14.70 -0.75 20.54
N THR A 148 -13.73 0.17 20.64
CA THR A 148 -13.25 0.94 19.49
C THR A 148 -12.32 0.13 18.59
N GLN A 149 -11.71 -0.93 19.14
CA GLN A 149 -10.82 -1.83 18.43
C GLN A 149 -10.95 -3.28 18.93
N ILE A 150 -10.85 -4.24 18.02
CA ILE A 150 -10.77 -5.67 18.30
C ILE A 150 -9.55 -6.29 17.60
N ASN A 151 -9.04 -7.40 18.12
CA ASN A 151 -8.01 -8.20 17.45
C ASN A 151 -8.67 -9.36 16.75
N ALA A 152 -8.40 -9.54 15.45
CA ALA A 152 -8.93 -10.66 14.69
C ALA A 152 -8.31 -11.99 15.15
N ASP A 153 -9.15 -12.97 15.47
CA ASP A 153 -8.75 -14.37 15.44
C ASP A 153 -8.75 -14.85 13.99
N LEU A 154 -7.55 -15.06 13.44
CA LEU A 154 -7.36 -15.48 12.04
C LEU A 154 -7.75 -16.94 11.78
N ASN A 155 -7.90 -17.76 12.83
CA ASN A 155 -8.19 -19.19 12.73
C ASN A 155 -9.54 -19.56 13.36
N GLY A 156 -10.27 -18.60 13.92
CA GLY A 156 -11.48 -18.80 14.69
C GLY A 156 -12.47 -17.66 14.54
N ALA A 157 -13.27 -17.44 15.58
CA ALA A 157 -14.27 -16.38 15.63
C ALA A 157 -13.92 -15.34 16.69
N THR A 158 -14.03 -14.07 16.32
CA THR A 158 -13.84 -12.92 17.21
C THR A 158 -15.21 -12.44 17.70
N ALA A 159 -15.40 -12.33 19.01
CA ALA A 159 -16.67 -11.84 19.55
C ALA A 159 -16.81 -10.31 19.34
N ILE A 160 -17.91 -9.90 18.70
CA ILE A 160 -18.39 -8.52 18.66
C ILE A 160 -19.50 -8.40 19.70
N ALA A 161 -19.21 -7.72 20.80
CA ALA A 161 -20.12 -7.58 21.93
C ALA A 161 -20.38 -6.11 22.27
N GLY A 162 -21.63 -5.79 22.60
CA GLY A 162 -22.07 -4.47 23.00
C GLY A 162 -23.59 -4.40 23.15
N ASN A 163 -24.09 -3.28 23.70
CA ASN A 163 -25.52 -3.06 23.93
C ASN A 163 -26.06 -2.02 22.96
N LEU A 164 -27.19 -2.32 22.35
CA LEU A 164 -27.91 -1.42 21.46
C LEU A 164 -29.19 -0.97 22.15
N THR A 165 -29.53 0.31 22.05
CA THR A 165 -30.76 0.86 22.64
C THR A 165 -31.52 1.73 21.64
N SER A 166 -32.84 1.69 21.69
CA SER A 166 -33.73 2.60 20.95
C SER A 166 -34.98 2.84 21.78
N ASP A 167 -35.37 4.10 21.95
CA ASP A 167 -36.57 4.46 22.72
C ASP A 167 -37.87 3.91 22.10
N TYR A 168 -37.83 3.66 20.79
CA TYR A 168 -38.96 3.21 19.98
C TYR A 168 -38.90 1.72 19.62
N GLY A 169 -37.72 1.10 19.74
CA GLY A 169 -37.53 -0.33 19.49
C GLY A 169 -36.65 -0.62 18.28
N ILE A 170 -35.82 -1.66 18.40
CA ILE A 170 -34.85 -2.07 17.39
C ILE A 170 -35.51 -3.05 16.42
N LYS A 171 -35.40 -2.74 15.12
CA LYS A 171 -35.89 -3.58 14.02
C LYS A 171 -34.84 -4.56 13.53
N GLN A 172 -33.62 -4.08 13.25
CA GLN A 172 -32.55 -4.91 12.70
C GLN A 172 -31.15 -4.42 13.10
N VAL A 173 -30.19 -5.33 13.08
CA VAL A 173 -28.76 -5.04 13.25
C VAL A 173 -27.99 -5.72 12.13
N ASP A 174 -27.28 -4.93 11.34
CA ASP A 174 -26.45 -5.41 10.25
C ASP A 174 -24.97 -5.28 10.63
N ILE A 175 -24.20 -6.34 10.37
CA ILE A 175 -22.74 -6.38 10.53
C ILE A 175 -22.12 -6.41 9.14
N PHE A 176 -21.22 -5.46 8.87
CA PHE A 176 -20.44 -5.34 7.65
C PHE A 176 -18.94 -5.37 7.98
N ASP A 177 -18.12 -5.70 6.99
CA ASP A 177 -16.68 -5.45 7.04
C ASP A 177 -16.17 -4.98 5.68
N ASP A 178 -14.91 -4.58 5.60
CA ASP A 178 -14.28 -4.01 4.41
C ASP A 178 -13.27 -4.94 3.73
N PHE A 179 -13.53 -6.26 3.76
CA PHE A 179 -12.56 -7.28 3.31
C PHE A 179 -12.08 -7.16 1.86
N GLN A 180 -12.84 -6.51 0.98
CA GLN A 180 -12.48 -6.35 -0.44
C GLN A 180 -11.62 -5.12 -0.67
N THR A 181 -12.06 -4.00 -0.12
CA THR A 181 -11.47 -2.68 -0.32
C THR A 181 -11.65 -1.90 0.96
N GLU A 182 -10.57 -1.34 1.50
CA GLU A 182 -10.60 -0.54 2.72
C GLU A 182 -11.70 0.52 2.64
N ASN A 183 -12.48 0.67 3.72
CA ASN A 183 -13.62 1.58 3.82
C ASN A 183 -14.81 1.29 2.87
N THR A 184 -14.80 0.17 2.14
CA THR A 184 -15.94 -0.29 1.33
C THR A 184 -16.62 -1.47 2.01
N TYR A 185 -17.74 -1.21 2.66
CA TYR A 185 -18.39 -2.15 3.57
C TYR A 185 -19.34 -3.13 2.85
N VAL A 186 -19.07 -4.42 3.00
CA VAL A 186 -19.88 -5.53 2.47
C VAL A 186 -20.58 -6.24 3.63
N LEU A 187 -21.87 -6.58 3.45
CA LEU A 187 -22.65 -7.26 4.48
C LEU A 187 -21.98 -8.60 4.85
N ALA A 188 -21.71 -8.80 6.13
CA ALA A 188 -21.27 -10.06 6.70
C ALA A 188 -22.47 -10.83 7.26
N HIS A 189 -23.37 -10.14 7.98
CA HIS A 189 -24.52 -10.76 8.61
C HIS A 189 -25.63 -9.74 8.92
N SER A 190 -26.87 -10.19 9.04
CA SER A 190 -28.03 -9.37 9.42
C SER A 190 -28.89 -10.11 10.45
N ILE A 191 -29.23 -9.42 11.53
CA ILE A 191 -30.07 -9.91 12.63
C ILE A 191 -31.38 -9.13 12.59
N ASN A 192 -32.47 -9.78 12.17
CA ASN A 192 -33.79 -9.17 11.99
C ASN A 192 -34.88 -9.77 12.89
N THR A 193 -34.49 -10.58 13.89
CA THR A 193 -35.40 -11.28 14.82
C THR A 193 -35.57 -10.56 16.16
N ILE A 194 -35.23 -9.26 16.23
CA ILE A 194 -35.15 -8.47 17.48
C ILE A 194 -36.55 -7.98 17.95
N ASN A 195 -37.57 -8.11 17.10
CA ASN A 195 -39.00 -7.90 17.42
C ASN A 195 -39.32 -6.57 18.14
N GLY A 196 -38.62 -5.46 17.80
CA GLY A 196 -38.91 -4.15 18.36
C GLY A 196 -38.45 -3.96 19.81
N ALA A 197 -37.58 -4.82 20.33
CA ALA A 197 -37.03 -4.65 21.67
C ALA A 197 -36.32 -3.30 21.82
N LYS A 198 -36.58 -2.58 22.91
CA LYS A 198 -35.93 -1.28 23.20
C LYS A 198 -34.45 -1.41 23.54
N GLN A 199 -34.03 -2.60 23.94
CA GLN A 199 -32.64 -2.93 24.25
C GLN A 199 -32.30 -4.29 23.65
N TYR A 200 -31.09 -4.42 23.09
CA TYR A 200 -30.58 -5.66 22.54
C TYR A 200 -29.09 -5.80 22.85
N ALA A 201 -28.72 -6.89 23.53
CA ALA A 201 -27.32 -7.23 23.79
C ALA A 201 -26.77 -8.02 22.60
N LEU A 202 -25.96 -7.37 21.77
CA LEU A 202 -25.28 -8.03 20.67
C LEU A 202 -24.13 -8.88 21.22
N ASN A 203 -24.09 -10.14 20.81
CA ASN A 203 -22.94 -11.03 20.99
C ASN A 203 -22.80 -11.88 19.72
N TYR A 204 -22.06 -11.36 18.75
CA TYR A 204 -21.91 -11.98 17.43
C TYR A 204 -20.50 -12.55 17.27
N ALA A 205 -20.40 -13.82 16.89
CA ALA A 205 -19.14 -14.50 16.62
C ALA A 205 -18.70 -14.24 15.17
N TYR A 206 -17.91 -13.20 14.96
CA TYR A 206 -17.42 -12.80 13.64
C TYR A 206 -16.27 -13.68 13.17
N THR A 207 -16.43 -14.32 12.01
CA THR A 207 -15.34 -15.04 11.34
C THR A 207 -14.56 -14.07 10.47
N TYR A 208 -13.26 -13.93 10.71
CA TYR A 208 -12.42 -12.98 10.00
C TYR A 208 -12.41 -13.22 8.48
N ARG A 209 -12.84 -12.20 7.71
CA ARG A 209 -12.67 -12.18 6.25
C ARG A 209 -11.35 -11.51 5.92
N LYS A 210 -10.48 -12.20 5.17
CA LYS A 210 -9.11 -11.75 4.86
C LYS A 210 -9.11 -10.31 4.32
N ALA A 211 -8.16 -9.52 4.77
CA ALA A 211 -7.97 -8.10 4.43
C ALA A 211 -9.01 -7.13 5.01
N ALA A 212 -10.00 -7.60 5.76
CA ALA A 212 -10.82 -6.73 6.57
C ALA A 212 -9.95 -6.04 7.62
N GLN A 213 -10.10 -4.72 7.74
CA GLN A 213 -9.46 -3.88 8.74
C GLN A 213 -10.47 -3.13 9.61
N HIS A 214 -11.73 -3.10 9.18
CA HIS A 214 -12.81 -2.41 9.87
C HIS A 214 -14.07 -3.25 9.89
N ILE A 215 -14.76 -3.26 11.03
CA ILE A 215 -16.12 -3.77 11.15
C ILE A 215 -17.07 -2.58 11.26
N LYS A 216 -18.13 -2.55 10.46
CA LYS A 216 -19.23 -1.59 10.62
C LYS A 216 -20.45 -2.30 11.15
N ILE A 217 -21.04 -1.76 12.21
CA ILE A 217 -22.32 -2.19 12.75
C ILE A 217 -23.34 -1.11 12.43
N ARG A 218 -24.46 -1.48 11.81
CA ARG A 218 -25.60 -0.60 11.57
C ARG A 218 -26.80 -1.12 12.36
N VAL A 219 -27.39 -0.26 13.18
CA VAL A 219 -28.64 -0.56 13.89
C VAL A 219 -29.77 0.25 13.25
N THR A 220 -30.93 -0.39 13.06
CA THR A 220 -32.14 0.27 12.51
C THR A 220 -33.30 0.11 13.49
N ASP A 221 -34.05 1.19 13.77
CA ASP A 221 -35.27 1.14 14.58
C ASP A 221 -36.53 0.77 13.78
N ILE A 222 -37.67 0.67 14.48
CA ILE A 222 -38.98 0.41 13.87
C ILE A 222 -39.49 1.53 12.95
N TYR A 223 -38.92 2.75 13.04
CA TYR A 223 -39.21 3.86 12.14
C TYR A 223 -38.26 3.92 10.93
N ASN A 224 -37.38 2.92 10.77
CA ASN A 224 -36.34 2.82 9.74
C ASN A 224 -35.23 3.88 9.86
N GLN A 225 -35.03 4.45 11.03
CA GLN A 225 -33.86 5.29 11.29
C GLN A 225 -32.66 4.43 11.59
N THR A 226 -31.50 4.82 11.04
CA THR A 226 -30.26 4.07 11.15
C THR A 226 -29.18 4.85 11.87
N ASN A 227 -28.41 4.17 12.72
CA ASN A 227 -27.14 4.67 13.23
C ASN A 227 -26.02 3.66 12.93
N GLU A 228 -24.78 4.13 12.76
CA GLU A 228 -23.62 3.31 12.40
C GLU A 228 -22.47 3.50 13.39
N LEU A 229 -21.76 2.40 13.68
CA LEU A 229 -20.52 2.38 14.46
C LEU A 229 -19.45 1.63 13.67
N ILE A 230 -18.21 2.15 13.69
CA ILE A 230 -17.05 1.47 13.12
C ILE A 230 -16.13 1.01 14.26
N ILE A 231 -15.70 -0.24 14.19
CA ILE A 231 -14.74 -0.87 15.10
C ILE A 231 -13.49 -1.19 14.28
N ASN A 232 -12.33 -0.73 14.74
CA ASN A 232 -11.06 -1.02 14.08
C ASN A 232 -10.63 -2.46 14.36
N MET A 233 -10.04 -3.13 13.37
CA MET A 233 -9.53 -4.49 13.46
C MET A 233 -8.20 -4.58 12.70
N PRO A 234 -7.14 -3.94 13.20
CA PRO A 234 -5.86 -3.92 12.50
C PRO A 234 -5.26 -5.33 12.47
N VAL A 235 -4.88 -5.79 11.27
CA VAL A 235 -4.17 -7.06 11.08
C VAL A 235 -2.84 -6.80 10.38
N ASP A 236 -1.74 -7.19 11.01
CA ASP A 236 -0.41 -7.06 10.43
C ASP A 236 -0.25 -8.02 9.24
N VAL A 237 -0.02 -7.48 8.04
CA VAL A 237 0.18 -8.27 6.83
C VAL A 237 1.34 -9.28 6.92
N ALA A 238 2.32 -9.05 7.80
CA ALA A 238 3.41 -9.99 8.04
C ALA A 238 2.95 -11.36 8.57
N VAL A 239 1.78 -11.42 9.23
CA VAL A 239 1.23 -12.70 9.74
C VAL A 239 0.81 -13.65 8.62
N PHE A 240 0.53 -13.14 7.42
CA PHE A 240 0.11 -13.93 6.27
C PHE A 240 1.27 -14.43 5.42
N LYS A 241 2.47 -13.87 5.60
CA LYS A 241 3.65 -14.29 4.84
C LYS A 241 4.04 -15.73 5.22
N PRO A 242 4.56 -16.53 4.27
CA PRO A 242 5.08 -17.86 4.56
C PRO A 242 6.13 -17.87 5.68
N LYS A 243 6.18 -18.93 6.47
CA LYS A 243 7.16 -19.08 7.56
C LYS A 243 8.00 -20.34 7.36
N PHE A 244 9.31 -20.21 7.50
CA PHE A 244 10.26 -21.33 7.50
C PHE A 244 10.44 -21.87 8.92
N ILE A 245 10.33 -23.19 9.10
CA ILE A 245 10.37 -23.87 10.40
C ILE A 245 11.29 -25.08 10.29
N GLY A 246 12.21 -25.25 11.24
CA GLY A 246 13.05 -26.45 11.32
C GLY A 246 14.10 -26.60 10.21
N PHE A 247 14.39 -25.53 9.47
CA PHE A 247 15.56 -25.49 8.59
C PHE A 247 16.84 -25.36 9.42
N ALA A 248 17.92 -26.01 8.96
CA ALA A 248 19.22 -25.90 9.61
C ALA A 248 19.72 -24.45 9.53
N ALA A 249 20.26 -23.92 10.64
CA ALA A 249 20.86 -22.58 10.67
C ALA A 249 22.17 -22.50 9.86
N LYS A 250 22.81 -23.64 9.60
CA LYS A 250 24.02 -23.78 8.78
C LYS A 250 24.08 -25.19 8.21
N ILE A 251 24.56 -25.35 6.97
CA ILE A 251 24.66 -26.66 6.30
C ILE A 251 26.11 -26.92 5.88
N THR A 252 26.68 -28.08 6.20
CA THR A 252 27.95 -28.54 5.62
C THR A 252 27.64 -29.28 4.32
N PRO A 253 28.02 -28.76 3.14
CA PRO A 253 27.69 -29.39 1.89
C PRO A 253 28.50 -30.66 1.64
N ILE A 254 27.87 -31.61 0.95
CA ILE A 254 28.53 -32.81 0.43
C ILE A 254 29.23 -32.41 -0.87
N THR A 255 30.56 -32.39 -0.86
CA THR A 255 31.39 -31.87 -1.97
C THR A 255 31.35 -32.73 -3.23
N ALA A 256 31.11 -34.04 -3.08
CA ALA A 256 30.99 -35.00 -4.17
C ALA A 256 29.58 -35.63 -4.21
N GLY A 257 28.54 -34.79 -4.26
CA GLY A 257 27.16 -35.26 -4.31
C GLY A 257 26.13 -34.18 -4.01
N THR A 258 24.94 -34.61 -3.61
CA THR A 258 23.84 -33.71 -3.29
C THR A 258 23.69 -33.56 -1.78
N THR A 259 23.59 -32.32 -1.31
CA THR A 259 23.39 -31.97 0.09
C THR A 259 21.90 -31.97 0.43
N PRO A 260 21.44 -32.67 1.48
CA PRO A 260 20.04 -32.62 1.90
C PRO A 260 19.62 -31.21 2.32
N LEU A 261 18.43 -30.80 1.90
CA LEU A 261 17.77 -29.57 2.30
C LEU A 261 16.39 -29.91 2.83
N THR A 262 16.26 -29.87 4.16
CA THR A 262 15.06 -30.33 4.86
C THR A 262 14.51 -29.25 5.79
N GLY A 263 13.19 -29.17 5.88
CA GLY A 263 12.48 -28.26 6.77
C GLY A 263 10.98 -28.23 6.47
N ASN A 264 10.23 -27.40 7.18
CA ASN A 264 8.81 -27.19 6.94
C ASN A 264 8.55 -25.73 6.59
N ILE A 265 7.63 -25.51 5.66
CA ILE A 265 7.15 -24.16 5.33
C ILE A 265 5.64 -24.13 5.57
N THR A 266 5.18 -23.14 6.33
CA THR A 266 3.75 -22.93 6.60
C THR A 266 3.27 -21.65 5.92
N SER A 267 2.08 -21.68 5.34
CA SER A 267 1.40 -20.52 4.75
C SER A 267 -0.07 -20.52 5.17
N VAL A 268 -0.62 -19.34 5.46
CA VAL A 268 -2.04 -19.17 5.81
C VAL A 268 -2.94 -19.37 4.58
N THR A 269 -2.51 -18.82 3.45
CA THR A 269 -3.22 -18.79 2.15
C THR A 269 -2.93 -20.02 1.30
N GLY A 270 -1.83 -20.72 1.58
CA GLY A 270 -1.34 -21.86 0.81
C GLY A 270 -0.11 -21.52 -0.01
N LEU A 271 0.78 -22.48 -0.23
CA LEU A 271 2.02 -22.27 -0.97
C LEU A 271 1.83 -22.42 -2.48
N LYS A 272 2.47 -21.52 -3.24
CA LYS A 272 2.51 -21.53 -4.71
C LYS A 272 3.80 -22.18 -5.22
N LYS A 273 4.94 -21.70 -4.72
CA LYS A 273 6.27 -22.22 -5.09
C LYS A 273 7.33 -21.92 -4.01
N ILE A 274 8.44 -22.63 -4.09
CA ILE A 274 9.66 -22.34 -3.33
C ILE A 274 10.82 -22.27 -4.30
N ASP A 275 11.48 -21.13 -4.38
CA ASP A 275 12.66 -20.93 -5.21
C ASP A 275 13.93 -21.06 -4.35
N ILE A 276 14.92 -21.78 -4.86
CA ILE A 276 16.20 -22.05 -4.20
C ILE A 276 17.30 -21.40 -5.04
N TYR A 277 18.14 -20.61 -4.40
CA TYR A 277 19.25 -19.88 -5.00
C TYR A 277 20.57 -20.21 -4.30
N ASP A 278 21.69 -20.08 -5.01
CA ASP A 278 23.03 -20.04 -4.43
C ASP A 278 23.83 -18.84 -4.94
N ASP A 279 24.90 -18.49 -4.24
CA ASP A 279 25.70 -17.28 -4.48
C ASP A 279 27.09 -17.57 -5.10
N ARG A 280 27.27 -18.73 -5.76
CA ARG A 280 28.58 -19.20 -6.27
C ARG A 280 29.30 -18.23 -7.22
N ASN A 281 28.53 -17.41 -7.92
CA ASN A 281 29.02 -16.41 -8.86
C ASN A 281 29.12 -15.01 -8.24
N GLY A 282 28.93 -14.87 -6.92
CA GLY A 282 28.91 -13.60 -6.20
C GLY A 282 27.55 -12.92 -6.13
N VAL A 283 26.55 -13.44 -6.86
CA VAL A 283 25.14 -13.03 -6.81
C VAL A 283 24.25 -14.26 -6.67
N TYR A 284 23.08 -14.09 -6.06
CA TYR A 284 22.11 -15.18 -5.92
C TYR A 284 21.51 -15.55 -7.29
N GLU A 285 21.81 -16.76 -7.75
CA GLU A 285 21.28 -17.34 -8.99
C GLU A 285 20.33 -18.49 -8.66
N LEU A 286 19.21 -18.57 -9.40
CA LEU A 286 18.23 -19.63 -9.21
C LEU A 286 18.87 -20.99 -9.56
N VAL A 287 18.81 -21.93 -8.63
CA VAL A 287 19.32 -23.30 -8.83
C VAL A 287 18.21 -24.32 -8.97
N SER A 288 17.06 -24.09 -8.33
CA SER A 288 15.92 -25.00 -8.37
C SER A 288 14.64 -24.29 -7.97
N THR A 289 13.51 -24.77 -8.47
CA THR A 289 12.17 -24.35 -8.05
C THR A 289 11.36 -25.58 -7.70
N LEU A 290 10.78 -25.60 -6.51
CA LEU A 290 9.71 -26.52 -6.14
C LEU A 290 8.38 -25.86 -6.53
N SER A 291 7.79 -26.33 -7.64
CA SER A 291 6.51 -25.84 -8.17
C SER A 291 5.36 -26.81 -7.85
N ASN A 292 4.15 -26.44 -8.27
CA ASN A 292 2.93 -27.26 -8.13
C ASN A 292 2.62 -27.65 -6.68
N LEU A 293 2.84 -26.72 -5.74
CA LEU A 293 2.53 -26.92 -4.33
C LEU A 293 1.01 -26.90 -4.04
N ASN A 294 0.17 -26.65 -5.04
CA ASN A 294 -1.30 -26.78 -5.01
C ASN A 294 -1.98 -26.07 -3.82
N GLY A 295 -1.41 -24.96 -3.34
CA GLY A 295 -2.00 -24.20 -2.22
C GLY A 295 -1.95 -24.92 -0.88
N VAL A 296 -1.05 -25.90 -0.69
CA VAL A 296 -0.91 -26.56 0.62
C VAL A 296 -0.48 -25.56 1.69
N LYS A 297 -1.15 -25.59 2.85
CA LYS A 297 -0.85 -24.69 3.98
C LYS A 297 0.39 -25.08 4.75
N THR A 298 0.84 -26.33 4.62
CA THR A 298 2.07 -26.83 5.22
C THR A 298 2.73 -27.75 4.22
N TYR A 299 4.01 -27.51 3.93
CA TYR A 299 4.79 -28.32 3.03
C TYR A 299 6.07 -28.78 3.72
N ASN A 300 6.29 -30.10 3.73
CA ASN A 300 7.54 -30.69 4.18
C ASN A 300 8.53 -30.65 3.03
N VAL A 301 9.50 -29.73 3.12
CA VAL A 301 10.61 -29.66 2.18
C VAL A 301 11.55 -30.82 2.49
N ASN A 302 11.69 -31.72 1.53
CA ASN A 302 12.67 -32.78 1.53
C ASN A 302 13.24 -32.91 0.11
N THR A 303 14.21 -32.05 -0.19
CA THR A 303 14.88 -31.99 -1.50
C THR A 303 16.38 -32.02 -1.30
N THR A 304 17.12 -32.04 -2.40
CA THR A 304 18.57 -32.05 -2.38
C THR A 304 19.15 -30.91 -3.22
N TYR A 305 20.20 -30.29 -2.71
CA TYR A 305 20.96 -29.24 -3.38
C TYR A 305 22.28 -29.82 -3.92
N LEU A 306 22.52 -29.72 -5.23
CA LEU A 306 23.82 -30.03 -5.81
C LEU A 306 24.78 -28.88 -5.55
N TYR A 307 25.69 -29.08 -4.60
CA TYR A 307 26.66 -28.06 -4.22
C TYR A 307 27.59 -27.75 -5.40
N LYS A 308 27.74 -26.45 -5.68
CA LYS A 308 28.79 -25.96 -6.57
C LYS A 308 29.78 -25.14 -5.77
N LYS A 309 31.06 -25.38 -6.05
CA LYS A 309 32.15 -24.67 -5.39
C LYS A 309 31.97 -23.16 -5.54
N ARG A 310 32.39 -22.42 -4.51
CA ARG A 310 32.22 -20.97 -4.29
C ARG A 310 30.85 -20.53 -3.77
N ALA A 311 29.84 -21.41 -3.70
CA ALA A 311 28.64 -21.10 -2.94
C ALA A 311 28.97 -20.97 -1.43
N SER A 312 28.62 -19.84 -0.85
CA SER A 312 28.75 -19.55 0.59
C SER A 312 27.39 -19.53 1.28
N ASN A 313 26.32 -19.32 0.54
CA ASN A 313 24.96 -19.27 1.07
C ASN A 313 23.96 -19.95 0.14
N LEU A 314 22.95 -20.57 0.73
CA LEU A 314 21.70 -20.91 0.07
C LEU A 314 20.64 -19.88 0.45
N LYS A 315 19.86 -19.44 -0.52
CA LYS A 315 18.68 -18.60 -0.28
C LYS A 315 17.44 -19.35 -0.73
N LEU A 316 16.46 -19.42 0.16
CA LEU A 316 15.13 -19.95 -0.14
C LEU A 316 14.14 -18.79 -0.15
N ILE A 317 13.29 -18.74 -1.17
CA ILE A 317 12.17 -17.81 -1.24
C ILE A 317 10.90 -18.62 -1.35
N ALA A 318 10.05 -18.54 -0.33
CA ALA A 318 8.74 -19.16 -0.33
C ALA A 318 7.70 -18.13 -0.77
N VAL A 319 6.87 -18.49 -1.75
CA VAL A 319 5.81 -17.65 -2.30
C VAL A 319 4.47 -18.34 -2.10
N ASP A 320 3.50 -17.63 -1.55
CA ASP A 320 2.14 -18.12 -1.35
C ASP A 320 1.26 -17.94 -2.62
N THR A 321 0.02 -18.42 -2.58
CA THR A 321 -0.93 -18.31 -3.71
C THR A 321 -1.33 -16.88 -4.05
N GLU A 322 -0.97 -15.92 -3.20
CA GLU A 322 -1.35 -14.51 -3.26
C GLU A 322 -0.11 -13.63 -3.51
N ASP A 323 1.00 -14.26 -3.90
CA ASP A 323 2.30 -13.65 -4.21
C ASP A 323 2.98 -12.92 -3.02
N LEU A 324 2.58 -13.23 -1.78
CA LEU A 324 3.34 -12.86 -0.59
C LEU A 324 4.55 -13.77 -0.44
N GLN A 325 5.71 -13.16 -0.16
CA GLN A 325 6.99 -13.84 -0.10
C GLN A 325 7.71 -13.68 1.24
N THR A 326 8.45 -14.72 1.62
CA THR A 326 9.45 -14.68 2.70
C THR A 326 10.75 -15.32 2.23
N GLU A 327 11.85 -14.79 2.74
CA GLU A 327 13.20 -15.24 2.45
C GLU A 327 13.83 -15.93 3.67
N LEU A 328 14.62 -16.97 3.42
CA LEU A 328 15.54 -17.58 4.37
C LEU A 328 16.93 -17.72 3.73
N ILE A 329 17.97 -17.23 4.41
CA ILE A 329 19.37 -17.45 4.02
C ILE A 329 19.97 -18.48 4.97
N ILE A 330 20.57 -19.53 4.40
CA ILE A 330 21.28 -20.59 5.13
C ILE A 330 22.76 -20.56 4.71
N PRO A 331 23.68 -20.16 5.61
CA PRO A 331 25.10 -20.22 5.34
C PRO A 331 25.59 -21.66 5.14
N LEU A 332 26.53 -21.82 4.20
CA LEU A 332 27.24 -23.07 3.96
C LEU A 332 28.54 -23.12 4.78
N ASN A 333 28.81 -24.24 5.42
CA ASN A 333 30.02 -24.46 6.21
C ASN A 333 31.17 -24.93 5.32
N VAL A 334 31.69 -24.04 4.47
CA VAL A 334 32.83 -24.31 3.59
C VAL A 334 33.92 -23.29 3.83
N ASN A 335 35.14 -23.78 4.05
CA ASN A 335 36.34 -22.96 4.14
C ASN A 335 37.08 -23.02 2.81
N TYR A 336 36.99 -21.95 2.03
CA TYR A 336 37.76 -21.83 0.79
C TYR A 336 39.21 -21.42 1.07
N GLY A 337 40.17 -22.08 0.43
CA GLY A 337 41.61 -21.80 0.47
C GLY A 337 42.01 -20.51 -0.26
N SER A 338 41.10 -19.93 -1.04
CA SER A 338 41.31 -18.63 -1.70
C SER A 338 40.09 -17.72 -1.57
N VAL A 339 40.31 -16.42 -1.71
CA VAL A 339 39.30 -15.40 -2.00
C VAL A 339 39.20 -15.20 -3.52
N VAL A 340 38.03 -14.77 -4.00
CA VAL A 340 37.82 -14.42 -5.41
C VAL A 340 37.24 -13.01 -5.48
N TYR A 341 37.85 -12.17 -6.31
CA TYR A 341 37.32 -10.87 -6.69
C TYR A 341 36.90 -10.95 -8.15
N ARG A 342 35.62 -10.68 -8.43
CA ARG A 342 35.03 -10.81 -9.77
C ARG A 342 34.85 -9.46 -10.44
N ASP A 343 35.01 -9.44 -11.76
CA ASP A 343 34.81 -8.28 -12.63
C ASP A 343 35.55 -7.02 -12.16
N VAL A 344 36.77 -7.22 -11.65
CA VAL A 344 37.67 -6.15 -11.27
C VAL A 344 38.01 -5.35 -12.52
N PHE A 345 37.76 -4.04 -12.47
CA PHE A 345 37.99 -3.13 -13.57
C PHE A 345 39.16 -2.19 -13.28
N MET A 346 40.11 -2.11 -14.22
CA MET A 346 41.27 -1.25 -14.13
C MET A 346 41.42 -0.41 -15.40
N THR A 347 41.84 0.84 -15.22
CA THR A 347 42.15 1.78 -16.30
C THR A 347 43.62 2.18 -16.28
N ALA A 348 44.17 2.43 -17.46
CA ALA A 348 45.51 2.94 -17.68
C ALA A 348 45.47 4.05 -18.72
N GLN A 349 45.89 5.25 -18.33
CA GLN A 349 45.84 6.43 -19.20
C GLN A 349 47.25 6.98 -19.40
N THR A 350 47.58 7.35 -20.63
CA THR A 350 48.90 7.91 -20.99
C THR A 350 49.10 9.29 -20.35
N LEU A 351 48.02 10.07 -20.18
CA LEU A 351 47.97 11.34 -19.46
C LEU A 351 46.73 11.34 -18.55
N GLY A 352 46.81 10.66 -17.39
CA GLY A 352 45.68 10.60 -16.47
C GLY A 352 45.82 9.58 -15.34
N THR A 353 44.69 8.96 -14.97
CA THR A 353 44.60 8.07 -13.81
C THR A 353 44.95 6.64 -14.20
N ASN A 354 46.05 6.12 -13.66
CA ASN A 354 46.39 4.70 -13.70
C ASN A 354 45.82 4.00 -12.48
N THR A 355 45.43 2.75 -12.63
CA THR A 355 44.77 2.02 -11.55
C THR A 355 45.75 1.07 -10.86
N VAL A 356 45.66 1.00 -9.53
CA VAL A 356 46.32 -0.03 -8.72
C VAL A 356 45.29 -1.00 -8.15
N PHE A 357 45.71 -2.24 -7.95
CA PHE A 357 44.91 -3.26 -7.26
C PHE A 357 45.42 -3.42 -5.82
N LEU A 358 44.50 -3.35 -4.86
CA LEU A 358 44.81 -3.36 -3.43
C LEU A 358 44.49 -4.73 -2.80
N GLU A 359 45.09 -5.00 -1.64
CA GLU A 359 44.94 -6.27 -0.91
C GLU A 359 43.48 -6.64 -0.56
N ASN A 360 42.64 -5.63 -0.32
CA ASN A 360 41.20 -5.79 -0.06
C ASN A 360 40.37 -6.08 -1.32
N GLY A 361 41.00 -6.21 -2.49
CA GLY A 361 40.34 -6.47 -3.76
C GLY A 361 39.76 -5.25 -4.46
N THR A 362 39.88 -4.06 -3.88
CA THR A 362 39.42 -2.83 -4.53
C THR A 362 40.50 -2.25 -5.44
N THR A 363 40.07 -1.40 -6.35
CA THR A 363 40.96 -0.63 -7.21
C THR A 363 41.02 0.82 -6.75
N ALA A 364 42.17 1.45 -6.94
CA ALA A 364 42.34 2.87 -6.64
C ALA A 364 43.07 3.55 -7.79
N GLY A 365 42.66 4.78 -8.10
CA GLY A 365 43.43 5.64 -8.97
C GLY A 365 44.75 6.05 -8.30
N ASN A 366 45.83 6.04 -9.07
CA ASN A 366 47.15 6.54 -8.70
C ASN A 366 47.14 7.93 -8.02
N CYS A 367 46.19 8.80 -8.38
CA CYS A 367 46.01 10.12 -7.78
C CYS A 367 45.48 10.12 -6.35
N ASN A 368 44.69 9.10 -6.00
CA ASN A 368 44.00 9.02 -4.71
C ASN A 368 44.75 8.13 -3.71
N LEU A 369 45.97 7.70 -4.04
CA LEU A 369 46.83 6.93 -3.15
C LEU A 369 47.49 7.86 -2.12
N ILE A 370 46.91 7.90 -0.93
CA ILE A 370 47.49 8.52 0.27
C ILE A 370 47.64 7.40 1.31
N ALA A 371 48.88 7.07 1.69
CA ALA A 371 49.24 6.17 2.81
C ALA A 371 48.71 4.71 2.71
N ASN A 372 48.58 4.16 1.50
CA ASN A 372 48.10 2.79 1.25
C ASN A 372 49.09 1.94 0.44
N GLU A 373 50.38 2.29 0.48
CA GLU A 373 51.42 1.74 -0.38
C GLU A 373 51.67 0.26 -0.12
N ALA A 374 51.66 -0.13 1.17
CA ALA A 374 51.84 -1.50 1.61
C ALA A 374 50.75 -2.46 1.10
N ASN A 375 49.59 -1.92 0.72
CA ASN A 375 48.43 -2.68 0.25
C ASN A 375 48.45 -2.90 -1.26
N ILE A 376 49.31 -2.21 -2.01
CA ILE A 376 49.39 -2.32 -3.47
C ILE A 376 49.94 -3.70 -3.84
N GLN A 377 49.15 -4.48 -4.57
CA GLN A 377 49.55 -5.79 -5.08
C GLN A 377 50.17 -5.67 -6.48
N PHE A 378 49.59 -4.87 -7.38
CA PHE A 378 50.12 -4.60 -8.72
C PHE A 378 49.48 -3.34 -9.32
N VAL A 379 50.08 -2.85 -10.40
CA VAL A 379 49.65 -1.64 -11.10
C VAL A 379 49.31 -1.97 -12.55
N PHE A 380 48.27 -1.35 -13.10
CA PHE A 380 47.95 -1.42 -14.52
C PHE A 380 48.37 -0.14 -15.24
N PHE A 381 49.14 -0.27 -16.30
CA PHE A 381 49.68 0.85 -17.07
C PHE A 381 49.72 0.55 -18.57
N ALA A 382 49.69 1.58 -19.41
CA ALA A 382 49.73 1.43 -20.86
C ALA A 382 50.88 2.24 -21.46
N PRO A 383 52.12 1.68 -21.52
CA PRO A 383 53.19 2.26 -22.33
C PRO A 383 52.84 2.19 -23.83
N SER A 384 53.64 2.88 -24.66
CA SER A 384 53.47 2.87 -26.13
C SER A 384 53.49 1.47 -26.76
N ALA A 385 54.13 0.50 -26.09
CA ALA A 385 54.18 -0.89 -26.52
C ALA A 385 52.94 -1.73 -26.15
N GLY A 386 51.98 -1.17 -25.41
CA GLY A 386 50.72 -1.82 -25.05
C GLY A 386 50.47 -2.00 -23.55
N PRO A 387 49.21 -2.25 -23.14
CA PRO A 387 48.80 -2.38 -21.73
C PRO A 387 49.57 -3.47 -20.99
N THR A 388 50.05 -3.20 -19.79
CA THR A 388 50.97 -4.05 -19.03
C THR A 388 50.61 -3.99 -17.54
N LEU A 389 50.66 -5.15 -16.88
CA LEU A 389 50.62 -5.22 -15.42
C LEU A 389 52.03 -5.08 -14.88
N TYR A 390 52.22 -4.35 -13.80
CA TYR A 390 53.54 -4.09 -13.25
C TYR A 390 53.63 -4.49 -11.79
N ASN A 391 54.81 -5.03 -11.48
CA ASN A 391 55.27 -5.26 -10.13
C ASN A 391 55.45 -3.92 -9.40
N PRO A 392 54.85 -3.72 -8.21
CA PRO A 392 55.05 -2.50 -7.42
C PRO A 392 56.52 -2.28 -7.03
N PHE A 393 57.27 -3.37 -6.79
CA PHE A 393 58.69 -3.31 -6.48
C PHE A 393 59.56 -3.45 -7.75
N SER A 394 60.33 -2.40 -8.10
CA SER A 394 61.44 -2.52 -9.05
C SER A 394 62.78 -2.45 -8.32
N GLY A 395 63.64 -3.44 -8.55
CA GLY A 395 64.83 -3.79 -7.77
C GLY A 395 65.96 -2.76 -7.68
N THR A 396 65.74 -1.50 -8.04
CA THR A 396 66.75 -0.44 -7.91
C THR A 396 66.25 0.84 -7.25
N THR A 397 64.95 1.13 -7.14
CA THR A 397 64.48 2.38 -6.47
C THR A 397 62.99 2.41 -6.07
N GLY A 398 62.21 1.31 -6.10
CA GLY A 398 60.79 1.38 -5.72
C GLY A 398 59.97 2.37 -6.57
N THR A 399 60.38 2.60 -7.81
CA THR A 399 60.03 3.80 -8.59
C THR A 399 58.77 3.68 -9.45
N PHE A 400 58.18 2.49 -9.61
CA PHE A 400 57.04 2.34 -10.53
C PHE A 400 55.81 3.12 -10.05
N PRO A 401 55.38 3.00 -8.79
CA PRO A 401 54.31 3.84 -8.26
C PRO A 401 54.73 5.32 -8.18
N ALA A 402 56.00 5.59 -7.82
CA ALA A 402 56.58 6.93 -7.66
C ALA A 402 56.54 7.80 -8.94
N ASN A 403 56.79 7.19 -10.10
CA ASN A 403 56.83 7.89 -11.39
C ASN A 403 55.45 8.05 -12.04
N MET A 404 54.40 7.56 -11.37
CA MET A 404 53.09 7.38 -11.98
C MET A 404 51.95 7.98 -11.19
N LYS A 405 52.22 8.77 -10.13
CA LYS A 405 51.18 9.57 -9.46
C LYS A 405 50.82 10.78 -10.33
N CYS A 406 49.53 11.04 -10.49
CA CYS A 406 48.94 12.18 -11.21
C CYS A 406 49.81 12.86 -12.28
N ASN A 407 49.57 12.53 -13.56
CA ASN A 407 50.21 13.22 -14.69
C ASN A 407 51.75 13.22 -14.64
N GLY A 408 52.37 12.20 -14.02
CA GLY A 408 53.83 12.07 -13.94
C GLY A 408 54.48 12.94 -12.85
N THR A 409 53.71 13.41 -11.87
CA THR A 409 54.28 14.11 -10.71
C THR A 409 55.04 13.11 -9.84
N GLY A 410 56.35 13.30 -9.71
CA GLY A 410 57.21 12.43 -8.91
C GLY A 410 56.72 12.33 -7.47
N TRP A 411 56.61 11.09 -6.96
CA TRP A 411 56.14 10.79 -5.62
C TRP A 411 57.22 10.10 -4.79
N THR A 412 57.44 10.58 -3.56
CA THR A 412 58.29 9.89 -2.57
C THR A 412 57.46 8.89 -1.78
N ILE A 413 57.70 7.59 -2.03
CA ILE A 413 57.11 6.50 -1.25
C ILE A 413 57.71 6.56 0.17
N ALA A 414 56.85 6.68 1.18
CA ALA A 414 57.28 6.83 2.57
C ALA A 414 58.04 5.61 3.10
N ASP A 415 57.60 4.40 2.71
CA ASP A 415 58.28 3.14 3.02
C ASP A 415 58.36 2.23 1.78
N PRO A 416 59.43 2.35 0.97
CA PRO A 416 59.65 1.48 -0.19
C PRO A 416 59.84 -0.01 0.17
N ALA A 417 60.17 -0.33 1.42
CA ALA A 417 60.32 -1.72 1.87
C ALA A 417 58.97 -2.40 2.07
N ALA A 418 57.91 -1.63 2.37
CA ALA A 418 56.55 -2.15 2.54
C ALA A 418 55.85 -2.56 1.22
N LEU A 419 56.36 -2.12 0.06
CA LEU A 419 55.80 -2.51 -1.24
C LEU A 419 55.90 -4.03 -1.45
N LYS A 420 54.87 -4.61 -2.08
CA LYS A 420 54.90 -6.03 -2.47
C LYS A 420 55.80 -6.26 -3.69
N ASP A 421 56.47 -7.41 -3.71
CA ASP A 421 57.12 -7.95 -4.91
C ASP A 421 56.19 -8.95 -5.58
N THR A 422 55.51 -8.49 -6.63
CA THR A 422 54.57 -9.30 -7.40
C THR A 422 55.20 -9.75 -8.70
N LYS A 423 55.34 -11.07 -8.84
CA LYS A 423 55.81 -11.72 -10.07
C LYS A 423 54.67 -12.32 -10.85
N PHE A 424 54.83 -12.38 -12.16
CA PHE A 424 53.81 -12.82 -13.10
C PHE A 424 54.33 -13.89 -14.03
N ARG A 425 53.43 -14.75 -14.46
CA ARG A 425 53.64 -15.75 -15.52
C ARG A 425 52.35 -15.92 -16.28
N VAL A 426 52.38 -15.62 -17.56
CA VAL A 426 51.27 -15.92 -18.46
C VAL A 426 51.18 -17.43 -18.65
N LEU A 427 49.99 -17.99 -18.47
CA LEU A 427 49.67 -19.38 -18.78
C LEU A 427 49.04 -19.43 -20.17
N ILE A 428 49.51 -20.35 -20.99
CA ILE A 428 49.12 -20.51 -22.39
C ILE A 428 48.34 -21.82 -22.51
N ASN A 429 47.08 -21.74 -22.93
CA ASN A 429 46.25 -22.91 -23.15
C ASN A 429 46.83 -23.76 -24.28
N GLY A 430 47.03 -25.06 -24.02
CA GLY A 430 47.59 -26.02 -24.97
C GLY A 430 49.12 -26.08 -24.98
N ALA A 431 49.83 -25.21 -24.24
CA ALA A 431 51.29 -25.26 -24.17
C ALA A 431 51.83 -26.43 -23.32
N SER A 432 51.08 -26.87 -22.30
CA SER A 432 51.36 -28.09 -21.55
C SER A 432 50.09 -28.59 -20.85
N THR A 433 50.04 -29.88 -20.51
CA THR A 433 48.91 -30.49 -19.80
C THR A 433 48.59 -29.77 -18.49
N GLY A 434 49.61 -29.37 -17.73
CA GLY A 434 49.42 -28.65 -16.48
C GLY A 434 48.85 -27.23 -16.64
N GLN A 435 49.20 -26.52 -17.72
CA GLN A 435 48.59 -25.22 -18.01
C GLN A 435 47.14 -25.38 -18.46
N THR A 436 46.86 -26.33 -19.37
CA THR A 436 45.49 -26.64 -19.80
C THR A 436 44.61 -27.10 -18.64
N ASP A 437 45.15 -27.85 -17.66
CA ASP A 437 44.40 -28.23 -16.46
C ASP A 437 43.92 -27.01 -15.65
N VAL A 438 44.76 -25.97 -15.50
CA VAL A 438 44.34 -24.71 -14.85
C VAL A 438 43.20 -24.05 -15.62
N TYR A 439 43.24 -24.04 -16.96
CA TYR A 439 42.15 -23.54 -17.79
C TYR A 439 40.85 -24.32 -17.56
N ASN A 440 40.93 -25.64 -17.50
CA ASN A 440 39.78 -26.51 -17.27
C ASN A 440 39.17 -26.28 -15.88
N LEU A 441 40.00 -26.14 -14.84
CA LEU A 441 39.54 -25.86 -13.48
C LEU A 441 38.86 -24.50 -13.38
N ILE A 442 39.39 -23.48 -14.06
CA ILE A 442 38.73 -22.16 -14.14
C ILE A 442 37.38 -22.27 -14.85
N ALA A 443 37.33 -22.96 -15.99
CA ALA A 443 36.09 -23.16 -16.74
C ALA A 443 35.03 -23.93 -15.94
N ALA A 444 35.45 -24.86 -15.09
CA ALA A 444 34.59 -25.62 -14.19
C ALA A 444 34.28 -24.90 -12.85
N ASN A 445 34.85 -23.71 -12.60
CA ASN A 445 34.79 -23.00 -11.32
C ASN A 445 35.31 -23.83 -10.13
N GLU A 446 36.33 -24.66 -10.38
CA GLU A 446 36.86 -25.66 -9.45
C GLU A 446 38.12 -25.22 -8.67
N ILE A 447 38.63 -24.01 -8.94
CA ILE A 447 39.76 -23.43 -8.19
C ILE A 447 39.34 -23.17 -6.74
N ASP A 448 40.12 -23.67 -5.78
CA ASP A 448 39.96 -23.41 -4.34
C ASP A 448 41.31 -23.18 -3.66
N ASP A 449 42.19 -24.18 -3.70
CA ASP A 449 43.56 -24.05 -3.21
C ASP A 449 44.46 -23.43 -4.28
N LEU A 450 45.36 -22.56 -3.83
CA LEU A 450 46.41 -21.93 -4.63
C LEU A 450 47.77 -22.06 -3.94
N SER A 451 47.96 -23.04 -3.06
CA SER A 451 49.27 -23.33 -2.47
C SER A 451 50.33 -23.71 -3.51
N ASP A 452 51.60 -23.74 -3.13
CA ASP A 452 52.66 -24.24 -4.02
C ASP A 452 52.43 -25.69 -4.44
N ALA A 453 51.75 -26.51 -3.63
CA ALA A 453 51.36 -27.87 -4.00
C ALA A 453 50.41 -27.90 -5.20
N PHE A 454 49.49 -26.94 -5.29
CA PHE A 454 48.58 -26.80 -6.44
C PHE A 454 49.35 -26.59 -7.76
N PHE A 455 50.36 -25.71 -7.76
CA PHE A 455 51.14 -25.39 -8.96
C PHE A 455 52.19 -26.45 -9.30
N THR A 456 52.89 -26.98 -8.29
CA THR A 456 53.94 -28.00 -8.46
C THR A 456 53.37 -29.34 -8.97
N SER A 457 52.20 -29.77 -8.48
CA SER A 457 51.49 -30.95 -9.01
C SER A 457 51.11 -30.83 -10.48
N ARG A 458 51.08 -29.60 -11.02
CA ARG A 458 50.82 -29.27 -12.44
C ARG A 458 52.10 -28.93 -13.20
N THR A 459 53.28 -29.17 -12.63
CA THR A 459 54.59 -28.84 -13.23
C THR A 459 54.74 -27.36 -13.62
N LEU A 460 54.04 -26.46 -12.91
CA LEU A 460 54.12 -25.03 -13.13
C LEU A 460 55.20 -24.45 -12.20
N SER A 461 56.30 -23.97 -12.79
CA SER A 461 57.30 -23.20 -12.03
C SER A 461 56.75 -21.84 -11.59
N ALA A 462 57.28 -21.36 -10.45
CA ALA A 462 56.89 -20.07 -9.87
C ALA A 462 57.09 -18.90 -10.86
N PRO A 463 56.31 -17.81 -10.72
CA PRO A 463 56.40 -16.67 -11.61
C PRO A 463 57.72 -15.91 -11.41
N SER A 464 58.29 -15.40 -12.50
CA SER A 464 59.55 -14.64 -12.47
C SER A 464 59.51 -13.30 -13.20
N SER A 465 58.51 -13.07 -14.07
CA SER A 465 58.37 -11.79 -14.79
C SER A 465 57.92 -10.68 -13.85
N SER A 466 58.41 -9.45 -14.06
CA SER A 466 57.96 -8.27 -13.33
C SER A 466 56.86 -7.48 -14.05
N GLY A 467 56.45 -7.91 -15.25
CA GLY A 467 55.30 -7.29 -15.92
C GLY A 467 54.88 -7.94 -17.24
N PRO A 468 53.74 -8.66 -17.28
CA PRO A 468 53.20 -9.22 -18.49
C PRO A 468 52.47 -8.14 -19.30
N ARG A 469 52.65 -8.15 -20.61
CA ARG A 469 52.07 -7.18 -21.55
C ARG A 469 51.00 -7.81 -22.41
N TYR A 470 49.92 -7.07 -22.63
CA TYR A 470 48.88 -7.43 -23.58
C TYR A 470 49.36 -7.17 -24.99
N GLU A 471 49.21 -8.17 -25.86
CA GLU A 471 49.45 -8.02 -27.29
C GLU A 471 48.46 -8.91 -28.04
N ALA A 472 47.48 -8.30 -28.70
CA ALA A 472 46.36 -9.02 -29.31
C ALA A 472 46.80 -9.93 -30.46
N SER A 473 47.82 -9.50 -31.21
CA SER A 473 48.21 -10.13 -32.48
C SER A 473 49.49 -10.96 -32.39
N ALA A 474 50.26 -10.88 -31.30
CA ALA A 474 51.49 -11.63 -31.16
C ALA A 474 51.25 -13.05 -30.62
N ALA A 475 52.17 -13.95 -30.97
CA ALA A 475 52.25 -15.25 -30.34
C ALA A 475 52.45 -15.09 -28.82
N PRO A 476 51.64 -15.75 -27.99
CA PRO A 476 51.77 -15.62 -26.54
C PRO A 476 53.08 -16.21 -26.05
N SER A 477 53.57 -15.67 -24.94
CA SER A 477 54.78 -16.14 -24.26
C SER A 477 54.57 -16.01 -22.75
N ALA A 478 55.53 -16.44 -21.94
CA ALA A 478 55.43 -16.29 -20.47
C ALA A 478 55.27 -14.83 -20.00
N SER A 479 55.54 -13.84 -20.86
CA SER A 479 55.40 -12.40 -20.59
C SER A 479 54.42 -11.68 -21.53
N LEU A 480 53.83 -12.36 -22.52
CA LEU A 480 52.87 -11.78 -23.46
C LEU A 480 51.55 -12.53 -23.40
N PHE A 481 50.47 -11.83 -23.05
CA PHE A 481 49.13 -12.39 -22.94
C PHE A 481 48.18 -11.83 -24.01
N ASN A 482 47.17 -12.62 -24.36
CA ASN A 482 46.08 -12.26 -25.26
C ASN A 482 44.78 -12.94 -24.80
N LEU A 483 43.64 -12.55 -25.36
CA LEU A 483 42.33 -13.09 -24.95
C LEU A 483 42.02 -14.47 -25.54
N THR A 484 42.73 -14.89 -26.58
CA THR A 484 42.42 -16.10 -27.36
C THR A 484 42.97 -17.36 -26.68
N THR A 485 44.28 -17.40 -26.41
CA THR A 485 44.97 -18.59 -25.91
C THR A 485 45.77 -18.35 -24.64
N ALA A 486 45.91 -17.11 -24.17
CA ALA A 486 46.80 -16.76 -23.07
C ALA A 486 46.19 -15.82 -22.02
N LYS A 487 44.88 -15.92 -21.78
CA LYS A 487 44.13 -15.02 -20.87
C LYS A 487 44.29 -15.29 -19.37
N ILE A 488 45.04 -16.30 -18.96
CA ILE A 488 45.24 -16.62 -17.54
C ILE A 488 46.67 -16.24 -17.13
N ILE A 489 46.80 -15.53 -16.01
CA ILE A 489 48.09 -15.13 -15.45
C ILE A 489 48.21 -15.71 -14.05
N TYR A 490 49.32 -16.42 -13.79
CA TYR A 490 49.73 -16.84 -12.45
C TYR A 490 50.58 -15.72 -11.83
N LEU A 491 50.17 -15.27 -10.65
CA LEU A 491 50.86 -14.26 -9.86
C LEU A 491 51.40 -14.87 -8.56
N ARG A 492 52.56 -14.38 -8.11
CA ARG A 492 53.05 -14.59 -6.75
C ARG A 492 53.31 -13.23 -6.13
N ILE A 493 52.58 -12.93 -5.07
CA ILE A 493 52.60 -11.63 -4.39
C ILE A 493 53.36 -11.79 -3.08
N THR A 494 54.57 -11.26 -3.01
CA THR A 494 55.47 -11.46 -1.88
C THR A 494 55.50 -10.21 -0.99
N ASN A 495 55.23 -10.38 0.29
CA ASN A 495 55.52 -9.38 1.30
C ASN A 495 57.03 -9.32 1.51
N ARG A 496 57.66 -8.21 1.14
CA ARG A 496 59.11 -8.07 1.22
C ARG A 496 59.63 -7.94 2.64
N THR A 497 58.81 -7.48 3.57
CA THR A 497 59.18 -7.35 5.00
C THR A 497 59.19 -8.70 5.70
N THR A 498 58.25 -9.59 5.36
CA THR A 498 58.12 -10.90 6.03
C THR A 498 58.56 -12.09 5.19
N THR A 499 58.83 -11.89 3.90
CA THR A 499 59.05 -12.92 2.86
C THR A 499 57.88 -13.87 2.60
N ALA A 500 56.78 -13.74 3.35
CA ALA A 500 55.55 -14.49 3.12
C ALA A 500 54.96 -14.10 1.75
N TYR A 501 54.43 -15.08 1.03
CA TYR A 501 53.81 -14.85 -0.27
C TYR A 501 52.41 -15.45 -0.33
N LYS A 502 51.61 -14.90 -1.24
CA LYS A 502 50.33 -15.46 -1.67
C LYS A 502 50.40 -15.71 -3.17
N ASN A 503 50.01 -16.90 -3.60
CA ASN A 503 49.81 -17.15 -5.01
C ASN A 503 48.41 -16.66 -5.43
N ALA A 504 48.28 -16.26 -6.69
CA ALA A 504 47.02 -15.85 -7.27
C ALA A 504 46.89 -16.28 -8.74
N ILE A 505 45.66 -16.49 -9.19
CA ILE A 505 45.33 -16.71 -10.60
C ILE A 505 44.40 -15.59 -11.05
N MET A 506 44.82 -14.86 -12.08
CA MET A 506 44.03 -13.82 -12.72
C MET A 506 43.51 -14.33 -14.06
N VAL A 507 42.22 -14.14 -14.31
CA VAL A 507 41.53 -14.52 -15.55
C VAL A 507 41.07 -13.25 -16.24
N ILE A 508 41.76 -12.89 -17.33
CA ILE A 508 41.42 -11.71 -18.12
C ILE A 508 40.16 -12.00 -18.94
N LYS A 509 39.15 -11.14 -18.80
CA LYS A 509 37.88 -11.21 -19.52
C LYS A 509 37.86 -10.28 -20.71
N GLU A 510 38.30 -9.04 -20.50
CA GLU A 510 38.27 -7.98 -21.51
C GLU A 510 39.55 -7.14 -21.41
N VAL A 511 40.06 -6.72 -22.58
CA VAL A 511 41.11 -5.70 -22.68
C VAL A 511 40.76 -4.77 -23.82
N ASN A 512 40.74 -3.47 -23.54
CA ASN A 512 40.76 -2.44 -24.57
C ASN A 512 42.16 -1.82 -24.58
N SER A 513 42.85 -1.94 -25.72
CA SER A 513 44.16 -1.34 -25.95
C SER A 513 43.99 -0.19 -26.93
N SER A 514 43.86 1.03 -26.40
CA SER A 514 43.78 2.24 -27.23
C SER A 514 44.79 3.29 -26.76
N ALA A 515 45.28 4.09 -27.71
CA ALA A 515 46.19 5.18 -27.42
C ALA A 515 45.50 6.17 -26.46
N GLY A 516 46.12 6.44 -25.32
CA GLY A 516 45.59 7.39 -24.33
C GLY A 516 44.65 6.79 -23.28
N ASN A 517 43.92 5.69 -23.56
CA ASN A 517 43.01 5.07 -22.60
C ASN A 517 42.87 3.56 -22.82
N SER A 518 43.56 2.78 -22.00
CA SER A 518 43.45 1.32 -22.00
C SER A 518 42.68 0.84 -20.78
N THR A 519 41.90 -0.22 -20.94
CA THR A 519 41.09 -0.79 -19.86
C THR A 519 41.25 -2.30 -19.80
N MET A 520 41.05 -2.86 -18.62
CA MET A 520 41.09 -4.29 -18.38
C MET A 520 39.99 -4.69 -17.40
N LYS A 521 39.31 -5.80 -17.68
CA LYS A 521 38.38 -6.46 -16.77
C LYS A 521 38.83 -7.89 -16.51
N PHE A 522 38.88 -8.31 -15.26
CA PHE A 522 39.33 -9.64 -14.88
C PHE A 522 38.67 -10.16 -13.61
N ASP A 523 38.73 -11.48 -13.43
CA ASP A 523 38.55 -12.12 -12.13
C ASP A 523 39.93 -12.45 -11.55
N ILE A 524 40.09 -12.39 -10.23
CA ILE A 524 41.32 -12.82 -9.57
C ILE A 524 41.03 -13.67 -8.34
N TYR A 525 41.68 -14.83 -8.28
CA TYR A 525 41.65 -15.78 -7.17
C TYR A 525 42.95 -15.57 -6.37
N ILE A 526 42.87 -15.29 -5.08
CA ILE A 526 44.04 -15.02 -4.22
C ILE A 526 44.04 -15.97 -3.04
N GLN A 527 45.15 -16.68 -2.82
CA GLN A 527 45.36 -17.56 -1.67
C GLN A 527 45.11 -16.81 -0.35
N LYS A 528 44.42 -17.46 0.61
CA LYS A 528 44.18 -16.88 1.93
C LYS A 528 45.42 -16.91 2.82
#